data_AF-A0A9P7K5L5-F1
#
_entry.id   AF-A0A9P7K5L5-F1
#
_cell.length_a   1.000
_cell.length_b   1.000
_cell.length_c   1.000
_cell.angle_alpha   90.00
_cell.angle_beta   90.00
_cell.angle_gamma   90.00
#
_symmetry.space_group_name_H-M   'P 1'
#
loop_
_entity.id
_entity.type
_entity.pdbx_description
1 polymer ?
#
loop_
_entity_poly.entity_id
_entity_poly.type
_entity_poly.pdbx_seq_one_letter_code
_entity_poly.pdbx_strand_id
1 'polypeptide(L)'
;MVLVDDAFPAAVADHFAAVFTNANVSLTVDPKFDYYASAEAIAARAPPPATLDAFRALIGSAKVGSVSISDATAQFIQEDFVRQRKDAQPTLSEADFIQCMLVARLLALSMQESEITQDIWGKAKSLEARRKATL
;
A
#
# COMPACT_ATOMS: atom_id res chain seq x y z
N MET A 1 -25.79 15.60 -23.94
CA MET A 1 -26.23 16.02 -22.60
C MET A 1 -26.63 14.74 -21.88
N VAL A 2 -25.80 14.12 -21.03
CA VAL A 2 -24.67 14.57 -20.20
C VAL A 2 -23.45 13.69 -20.47
N LEU A 3 -22.26 14.29 -20.35
CA LEU A 3 -20.94 13.83 -20.76
C LEU A 3 -20.57 12.43 -20.23
N VAL A 4 -20.34 11.52 -21.16
CA VAL A 4 -19.43 10.37 -20.97
C VAL A 4 -18.05 10.94 -21.27
N ASP A 5 -17.37 11.45 -20.25
CA ASP A 5 -15.96 11.83 -20.35
C ASP A 5 -15.12 10.58 -20.04
N ASP A 6 -14.52 10.04 -21.09
CA ASP A 6 -13.33 9.22 -21.06
C ASP A 6 -12.27 9.86 -20.14
N ALA A 7 -11.97 9.21 -19.02
CA ALA A 7 -10.64 9.13 -18.42
C ALA A 7 -10.76 8.64 -16.98
N PHE A 8 -10.65 7.33 -16.77
CA PHE A 8 -9.84 6.93 -15.62
C PHE A 8 -8.47 7.60 -15.83
N PRO A 9 -7.99 8.47 -14.94
CA PRO A 9 -6.88 9.34 -15.28
C PRO A 9 -5.69 8.48 -15.69
N ALA A 10 -5.18 8.67 -16.92
CA ALA A 10 -3.90 8.09 -17.34
C ALA A 10 -2.78 8.44 -16.34
N ALA A 11 -2.95 9.55 -15.61
CA ALA A 11 -2.12 9.96 -14.49
C ALA A 11 -2.06 8.95 -13.33
N VAL A 12 -3.14 8.20 -13.05
CA VAL A 12 -3.17 7.19 -11.98
C VAL A 12 -2.35 5.96 -12.40
N ALA A 13 -2.46 5.54 -13.67
CA ALA A 13 -1.65 4.44 -14.22
C ALA A 13 -0.15 4.78 -14.26
N ASP A 14 0.21 6.00 -14.67
CA ASP A 14 1.59 6.48 -14.69
C ASP A 14 2.17 6.68 -13.27
N HIS A 15 1.34 7.06 -12.29
CA HIS A 15 1.77 7.15 -10.88
C HIS A 15 2.22 5.80 -10.31
N PHE A 16 1.69 4.69 -10.85
CA PHE A 16 2.02 3.35 -10.39
C PHE A 16 3.25 2.73 -11.07
N ALA A 17 3.70 3.29 -12.21
CA ALA A 17 4.84 2.79 -12.97
C ALA A 17 6.18 2.98 -12.23
N ALA A 18 6.24 3.96 -11.31
CA ALA A 18 7.40 4.25 -10.50
C ALA A 18 7.03 4.32 -9.01
N VAL A 19 6.70 3.17 -8.41
CA VAL A 19 6.69 3.05 -6.95
C VAL A 19 8.14 3.12 -6.45
N PHE A 20 8.65 4.35 -6.32
CA PHE A 20 9.79 4.61 -5.46
C PHE A 20 9.28 4.48 -4.04
N THR A 21 9.52 3.33 -3.41
CA THR A 21 9.41 3.18 -1.96
C THR A 21 10.49 4.05 -1.33
N ASN A 22 10.26 5.37 -1.26
CA ASN A 22 11.10 6.25 -0.47
C ASN A 22 10.77 5.96 1.00
N ALA A 23 11.33 4.86 1.49
CA ALA A 23 11.19 4.36 2.85
C ALA A 23 12.07 5.15 3.83
N ASN A 24 12.19 6.46 3.61
CA ASN A 24 12.81 7.39 4.54
C ASN A 24 11.86 7.56 5.74
N VAL A 25 11.80 6.52 6.56
CA VAL A 25 11.33 6.63 7.93
C VAL A 25 12.46 7.34 8.68
N SER A 26 12.18 8.51 9.25
CA SER A 26 13.12 9.15 10.17
C SER A 26 13.42 8.18 11.29
N LEU A 27 14.62 7.60 11.26
CA LEU A 27 15.09 6.71 12.31
C LEU A 27 15.31 7.56 13.56
N THR A 28 14.37 7.50 14.49
CA THR A 28 14.57 8.06 15.83
C THR A 28 15.56 7.15 16.53
N VAL A 29 16.80 7.63 16.67
CA VAL A 29 17.85 6.91 17.38
C VAL A 29 17.52 6.99 18.87
N ASP A 30 16.96 5.92 19.43
CA ASP A 30 16.89 5.74 20.88
C ASP A 30 18.33 5.67 21.43
N PRO A 31 18.76 6.61 22.29
CA PRO A 31 20.11 6.67 22.84
C PRO A 31 20.44 5.50 23.77
N LYS A 32 19.45 4.72 24.19
CA LYS A 32 19.64 3.55 25.07
C LYS A 32 19.75 2.23 24.30
N PHE A 33 19.43 2.22 23.01
CA PHE A 33 19.48 1.02 22.19
C PHE A 33 20.88 0.79 21.64
N ASP A 34 21.44 -0.40 21.86
CA ASP A 34 22.72 -0.78 21.28
C ASP A 34 22.51 -1.22 19.81
N TYR A 35 22.92 -0.34 18.88
CA TYR A 35 22.78 -0.57 17.44
C TYR A 35 23.84 -1.52 16.87
N TYR A 36 24.89 -1.83 17.63
CA TYR A 36 26.03 -2.60 17.15
C TYR A 36 26.08 -3.97 17.83
N ALA A 37 25.27 -4.89 17.33
CA ALA A 37 25.41 -6.30 17.71
C ALA A 37 26.68 -6.91 17.10
N SER A 38 27.35 -7.81 17.84
CA SER A 38 28.46 -8.59 17.31
C SER A 38 28.01 -9.46 16.14
N ALA A 39 28.93 -9.78 15.21
CA ALA A 39 28.61 -10.62 14.05
C ALA A 39 27.96 -11.96 14.44
N GLU A 40 28.36 -12.52 15.58
CA GLU A 40 27.78 -13.74 16.16
C GLU A 40 26.35 -13.55 16.65
N ALA A 41 26.05 -12.43 17.33
CA ALA A 41 24.71 -12.11 17.79
C ALA A 41 23.74 -11.83 16.63
N ILE A 42 24.25 -11.23 15.54
CA ILE A 42 23.49 -11.04 14.30
C ILE A 42 23.22 -12.39 13.65
N ALA A 43 24.24 -13.26 13.52
CA ALA A 43 24.09 -14.59 12.93
C ALA A 43 23.13 -15.48 13.72
N ALA A 44 23.14 -15.40 15.05
CA ALA A 44 22.23 -16.17 15.92
C ALA A 44 20.76 -15.74 15.79
N ARG A 45 20.49 -14.47 15.45
CA ARG A 45 19.13 -13.93 15.29
C ARG A 45 18.68 -13.79 13.84
N ALA A 46 19.59 -13.98 12.89
CA ALA A 46 19.31 -13.87 11.47
C ALA A 46 18.35 -14.99 11.02
N PRO A 47 17.32 -14.67 10.25
CA PRO A 47 16.49 -15.68 9.60
C PRO A 47 17.36 -16.57 8.70
N PRO A 48 16.97 -17.85 8.48
CA PRO A 48 17.65 -18.72 7.54
C PRO A 48 17.76 -18.06 6.15
N PRO A 49 18.84 -18.31 5.39
CA PRO A 49 19.04 -17.70 4.08
C PRO A 49 17.88 -18.00 3.12
N ALA A 50 17.32 -19.21 3.17
CA ALA A 50 16.15 -19.59 2.38
C ALA A 50 14.91 -18.71 2.67
N THR A 51 14.71 -18.31 3.93
CA THR A 51 13.63 -17.39 4.32
C THR A 51 13.88 -16.00 3.72
N LEU A 52 15.11 -15.52 3.78
CA LEU A 52 15.48 -14.22 3.19
C LEU A 52 15.29 -14.22 1.67
N ASP A 53 15.63 -15.32 1.00
CA ASP A 53 15.43 -15.46 -0.44
C ASP A 53 13.95 -15.51 -0.82
N ALA A 54 13.11 -16.18 -0.02
CA ALA A 54 11.66 -16.14 -0.19
C ALA A 54 11.08 -14.72 -0.03
N PHE A 55 11.56 -13.95 0.96
CA PHE A 55 11.18 -12.55 1.12
C PHE A 55 11.62 -11.68 -0.06
N ARG A 56 12.85 -11.86 -0.55
CA ARG A 56 13.35 -11.14 -1.74
C ARG A 56 12.53 -11.49 -2.98
N ALA A 57 12.18 -12.76 -3.15
CA ALA A 57 11.32 -13.21 -4.24
C ALA A 57 9.93 -12.59 -4.15
N LEU A 58 9.32 -12.53 -2.96
CA LEU A 58 8.02 -11.89 -2.73
C LEU A 58 8.05 -10.38 -3.08
N ILE A 59 9.09 -9.67 -2.64
CA ILE A 59 9.25 -8.24 -2.95
C ILE A 59 9.50 -8.06 -4.46
N GLY A 60 10.31 -8.94 -5.06
CA GLY A 60 10.59 -8.95 -6.49
C GLY A 60 9.34 -9.17 -7.33
N SER A 61 8.51 -10.15 -6.96
CA SER A 61 7.23 -10.42 -7.63
C SER A 61 6.24 -9.28 -7.44
N ALA A 62 6.17 -8.68 -6.24
CA ALA A 62 5.32 -7.52 -5.99
C ALA A 62 5.74 -6.29 -6.81
N LYS A 63 7.03 -6.11 -7.09
CA LYS A 63 7.52 -5.01 -7.93
C LYS A 63 7.08 -5.12 -9.39
N VAL A 64 7.05 -6.33 -9.93
CA VAL A 64 6.72 -6.59 -11.35
C VAL A 64 5.23 -6.90 -11.54
N GLY A 65 4.53 -7.28 -10.47
CA GLY A 65 3.12 -7.65 -10.52
C GLY A 65 2.20 -6.49 -10.88
N SER A 66 1.33 -6.72 -11.87
CA SER A 66 0.18 -5.88 -12.16
C SER A 66 -1.05 -6.43 -11.42
N VAL A 67 -1.80 -5.56 -10.75
CA VAL A 67 -3.08 -5.90 -10.13
C VAL A 67 -4.16 -5.19 -10.91
N SER A 68 -5.21 -5.92 -11.30
CA SER A 68 -6.40 -5.39 -11.93
C SER A 68 -7.48 -5.07 -10.90
N ILE A 69 -8.47 -4.30 -11.31
CA ILE A 69 -9.65 -3.97 -10.50
C ILE A 69 -10.85 -4.29 -11.38
N SER A 70 -11.77 -5.13 -10.90
CA SER A 70 -13.06 -5.32 -11.59
C SER A 70 -13.91 -4.06 -11.54
N ASP A 71 -14.73 -3.86 -12.57
CA ASP A 71 -15.65 -2.72 -12.65
C ASP A 71 -16.59 -2.64 -11.44
N ALA A 72 -17.07 -3.80 -10.95
CA ALA A 72 -17.91 -3.88 -9.75
C ALA A 72 -17.18 -3.36 -8.50
N THR A 73 -15.90 -3.70 -8.35
CA THR A 73 -15.09 -3.25 -7.21
C THR A 73 -14.68 -1.78 -7.37
N ALA A 74 -14.37 -1.34 -8.59
CA ALA A 74 -14.08 0.06 -8.88
C ALA A 74 -15.28 0.97 -8.54
N GLN A 75 -16.50 0.57 -8.93
CA GLN A 75 -17.74 1.26 -8.58
C GLN A 75 -17.94 1.33 -7.07
N PHE A 76 -17.74 0.20 -6.37
CA PHE A 76 -17.84 0.15 -4.92
C PHE A 76 -16.85 1.11 -4.23
N ILE A 77 -15.60 1.14 -4.68
CA ILE A 77 -14.55 2.01 -4.13
C ILE A 77 -14.90 3.49 -4.34
N GLN A 78 -15.38 3.85 -5.52
CA GLN A 78 -15.80 5.23 -5.82
C GLN A 78 -16.97 5.67 -4.93
N GLU A 79 -17.99 4.83 -4.79
CA GLU A 79 -19.14 5.10 -3.92
C GLU A 79 -18.71 5.23 -2.46
N ASP A 80 -17.86 4.33 -1.98
CA ASP A 80 -17.33 4.33 -0.61
C ASP A 80 -16.52 5.61 -0.33
N PHE A 81 -15.74 6.08 -1.30
CA PHE A 81 -14.98 7.34 -1.17
C PHE A 81 -15.90 8.57 -1.14
N VAL A 82 -16.94 8.60 -1.97
CA VAL A 82 -17.95 9.67 -1.95
C VAL A 82 -18.72 9.69 -0.64
N ARG A 83 -19.07 8.52 -0.09
CA ARG A 83 -19.71 8.41 1.24
C ARG A 83 -18.79 8.92 2.34
N GLN A 84 -17.53 8.50 2.35
CA GLN A 84 -16.56 8.96 3.35
C GLN A 84 -16.36 10.48 3.34
N ARG A 85 -16.36 11.13 2.16
CA ARG A 85 -16.31 12.60 2.04
C ARG A 85 -17.57 13.32 2.52
N LYS A 86 -18.72 12.64 2.54
CA LYS A 86 -19.98 13.20 3.04
C LYS A 86 -20.08 13.08 4.55
N ASP A 87 -19.61 11.96 5.11
CA ASP A 87 -19.76 11.63 6.53
C ASP A 87 -18.63 12.21 7.39
N ALA A 88 -17.38 12.14 6.92
CA ALA A 88 -16.25 12.84 7.49
C ALA A 88 -16.07 14.13 6.68
N GLN A 89 -16.08 15.28 7.36
CA GLN A 89 -15.82 16.62 6.79
C GLN A 89 -14.77 16.62 5.64
N PRO A 90 -14.78 17.63 4.74
CA PRO A 90 -14.07 17.66 3.43
C PRO A 90 -12.53 17.51 3.43
N THR A 91 -11.90 17.10 4.54
CA THR A 91 -10.47 16.90 4.71
C THR A 91 -9.92 15.62 4.04
N LEU A 92 -10.77 14.72 3.53
CA LEU A 92 -10.32 13.57 2.72
C LEU A 92 -9.84 14.05 1.34
N SER A 93 -8.53 14.26 1.24
CA SER A 93 -7.86 14.72 0.02
C SER A 93 -7.82 13.62 -1.03
N GLU A 94 -7.72 14.00 -2.30
CA GLU A 94 -7.44 13.06 -3.41
C GLU A 94 -6.11 12.32 -3.20
N ALA A 95 -5.14 12.96 -2.55
CA ALA A 95 -3.88 12.34 -2.16
C ALA A 95 -4.07 11.15 -1.19
N ASP A 96 -5.02 11.26 -0.25
CA ASP A 96 -5.35 10.16 0.68
C ASP A 96 -5.97 8.97 -0.06
N PHE A 97 -6.77 9.25 -1.09
CA PHE A 97 -7.37 8.21 -1.92
C PHE A 97 -6.30 7.47 -2.74
N ILE A 98 -5.41 8.21 -3.40
CA ILE A 98 -4.27 7.63 -4.15
C ILE A 98 -3.41 6.78 -3.22
N GLN A 99 -3.14 7.26 -2.00
CA GLN A 99 -2.39 6.50 -1.01
C GLN A 99 -3.10 5.21 -0.58
N CYS A 100 -4.42 5.27 -0.32
CA CYS A 100 -5.19 4.07 0.03
C CYS A 100 -5.22 3.05 -1.12
N MET A 101 -5.34 3.52 -2.38
CA MET A 101 -5.25 2.67 -3.57
C MET A 101 -3.87 2.00 -3.72
N LEU A 102 -2.79 2.73 -3.43
CA LEU A 102 -1.44 2.16 -3.38
C LEU A 102 -1.33 1.05 -2.33
N VAL A 103 -1.86 1.28 -1.12
CA VAL A 103 -1.85 0.29 -0.04
C VAL A 103 -2.67 -0.94 -0.43
N ALA A 104 -3.85 -0.77 -1.03
CA ALA A 104 -4.69 -1.87 -1.50
C ALA A 104 -3.98 -2.71 -2.57
N ARG A 105 -3.31 -2.06 -3.54
CA ARG A 105 -2.51 -2.75 -4.56
C ARG A 105 -1.35 -3.54 -3.95
N LEU A 106 -0.58 -2.92 -3.05
CA LEU A 106 0.53 -3.60 -2.38
C LEU A 106 0.06 -4.77 -1.52
N LEU A 107 -1.11 -4.63 -0.87
CA LEU A 107 -1.72 -5.69 -0.08
C LEU A 107 -2.16 -6.86 -0.97
N ALA A 108 -2.81 -6.60 -2.10
CA ALA A 108 -3.17 -7.63 -3.07
C ALA A 108 -1.92 -8.39 -3.57
N LEU A 109 -0.86 -7.65 -3.96
CA LEU A 109 0.41 -8.24 -4.40
C LEU A 109 1.09 -9.07 -3.31
N SER A 110 1.01 -8.64 -2.04
CA SER A 110 1.56 -9.40 -0.92
C SER A 110 0.84 -10.73 -0.69
N MET A 111 -0.44 -10.80 -1.06
CA MET A 111 -1.26 -12.00 -1.01
C MET A 111 -1.18 -12.83 -2.30
N GLN A 112 -0.36 -12.40 -3.28
CA GLN A 112 -0.27 -12.98 -4.63
C GLN A 112 -1.61 -12.95 -5.40
N GLU A 113 -2.51 -12.06 -5.01
CA GLU A 113 -3.78 -11.84 -5.69
C GLU A 113 -3.57 -10.91 -6.89
N SER A 114 -4.16 -11.26 -8.03
CA SER A 114 -4.10 -10.45 -9.25
C SER A 114 -5.18 -9.37 -9.30
N GLU A 115 -6.15 -9.40 -8.37
CA GLU A 115 -7.29 -8.49 -8.36
C GLU A 115 -7.51 -7.85 -6.98
N ILE A 116 -7.89 -6.57 -6.96
CA ILE A 116 -8.37 -5.92 -5.74
C ILE A 116 -9.83 -6.31 -5.49
N THR A 117 -10.08 -6.96 -4.36
CA THR A 117 -11.42 -7.31 -3.88
C THR A 117 -11.90 -6.32 -2.80
N GLN A 118 -13.20 -6.35 -2.48
CA GLN A 118 -13.78 -5.52 -1.41
C GLN A 118 -13.15 -5.81 -0.03
N ASP A 119 -12.74 -7.05 0.23
CA ASP A 119 -12.05 -7.43 1.47
C ASP A 119 -10.64 -6.79 1.55
N ILE A 120 -9.89 -6.84 0.45
CA ILE A 120 -8.57 -6.19 0.34
C ILE A 120 -8.71 -4.67 0.54
N TRP A 121 -9.73 -4.06 -0.06
CA TRP A 121 -10.03 -2.64 0.14
C TRP A 121 -10.34 -2.31 1.62
N GLY A 122 -11.19 -3.11 2.27
CA GLY A 122 -11.51 -2.93 3.69
C GLY A 122 -10.27 -3.02 4.59
N LYS A 123 -9.41 -4.01 4.35
CA LYS A 123 -8.12 -4.16 5.05
C LYS A 123 -7.19 -2.98 4.80
N ALA A 124 -7.07 -2.51 3.56
CA ALA A 124 -6.26 -1.33 3.22
C ALA A 124 -6.73 -0.08 3.97
N LYS A 125 -8.04 0.16 4.07
CA LYS A 125 -8.60 1.27 4.87
C LYS A 125 -8.25 1.15 6.35
N SER A 126 -8.32 -0.05 6.92
CA SER A 126 -7.95 -0.27 8.33
C SER A 126 -6.47 0.04 8.60
N LEU A 127 -5.58 -0.28 7.66
CA LEU A 127 -4.15 0.01 7.77
C LEU A 127 -3.89 1.51 7.71
N GLU A 128 -4.58 2.20 6.80
CA GLU A 128 -4.43 3.64 6.63
C GLU A 128 -5.00 4.42 7.82
N ALA A 129 -6.12 3.97 8.39
CA ALA A 129 -6.68 4.51 9.63
C ALA A 129 -5.70 4.36 10.81
N ARG A 130 -5.05 3.20 10.95
CA ARG A 130 -4.01 2.99 11.98
C ARG A 130 -2.80 3.90 11.76
N ARG A 131 -2.36 4.08 10.52
CA ARG A 131 -1.25 5.00 10.18
C ARG A 131 -1.59 6.43 10.62
N LYS A 132 -2.80 6.92 10.31
CA LYS A 132 -3.26 8.25 10.71
C LYS A 132 -3.44 8.40 12.22
N ALA A 133 -3.82 7.34 12.92
CA ALA A 133 -3.97 7.37 14.39
C ALA A 133 -2.63 7.33 15.15
N THR A 134 -1.53 6.96 14.48
CA THR A 134 -0.19 6.89 15.08
C THR A 134 0.63 8.17 14.84
N LEU A 135 0.14 9.06 13.98
CA LEU A 135 0.69 10.39 13.69
C LEU A 135 0.03 11.45 14.57
#